data_AF-A0A7W1ZGB7-F1
#
_entry.id   AF-A0A7W1ZGB7-F1
#
_cell.length_a   1.000
_cell.length_b   1.000
_cell.length_c   1.000
_cell.angle_alpha   90.00
_cell.angle_beta   90.00
_cell.angle_gamma   90.00
#
_symmetry.space_group_name_H-M   'P 1'
#
loop_
_entity.id
_entity.type
_entity.pdbx_description
1 polymer ?
#
loop_
_entity_poly.entity_id
_entity_poly.type
_entity_poly.pdbx_seq_one_letter_code
_entity_poly.pdbx_strand_id
1 'polypeptide(L)'
;MLQTLENKPTQEAKKVLAAVSTTVLPQPFDVDITSRYGTTEETVNSVLAEIRRKLGIAQNDHSRQAQSKIVDFLSNTLSEITFADVDKMAVRARLGQRGDLRLDLYEIRFYQNFNKRLADSGLRKSEVQKTVREPDAFEHLKPITYVRERNMSISFFVKNFLTGRNNYTVLLVADRSDFFLEIGQAWKIYHDEVDVTQKTPHQIFKAFLDVYGIDITMGKKTKKYFNHEMIKQIPNETKKSITFQAPLVKDVEYFHSVEYGGMKNSDVVEVIQAYIIDIDKYKDSLRRHGTLVK
;
A
#
# COMPACT_ATOMS: atom_id res chain seq x y z
N MET A 1 -14.08 -1.43 -28.62
CA MET A 1 -13.31 -2.22 -29.61
C MET A 1 -13.57 -1.72 -31.03
N LEU A 2 -12.63 -1.89 -31.97
CA LEU A 2 -12.82 -1.60 -33.40
C LEU A 2 -13.59 -2.76 -34.05
N GLN A 3 -14.59 -2.46 -34.88
CA GLN A 3 -15.43 -3.46 -35.55
C GLN A 3 -14.60 -4.36 -36.46
N THR A 4 -13.60 -3.78 -37.12
CA THR A 4 -12.63 -4.53 -37.96
C THR A 4 -11.81 -5.57 -37.19
N LEU A 5 -11.75 -5.48 -35.85
CA LEU A 5 -10.97 -6.38 -34.99
C LEU A 5 -11.83 -7.30 -34.12
N GLU A 6 -13.15 -7.12 -34.08
CA GLU A 6 -14.04 -7.82 -33.14
C GLU A 6 -14.05 -9.34 -33.32
N ASN A 7 -13.93 -9.80 -34.58
CA ASN A 7 -13.91 -11.23 -34.91
C ASN A 7 -12.50 -11.83 -35.01
N LYS A 8 -11.44 -11.07 -34.66
CA LYS A 8 -10.06 -11.54 -34.75
C LYS A 8 -9.58 -12.08 -33.40
N PRO A 9 -8.75 -13.14 -33.38
CA PRO A 9 -8.07 -13.57 -32.16
C PRO A 9 -7.28 -12.41 -31.53
N THR A 10 -7.26 -12.32 -30.21
CA THR A 10 -6.58 -11.24 -29.45
C THR A 10 -5.14 -10.98 -29.91
N GLN A 11 -4.38 -12.02 -30.21
CA GLN A 11 -3.00 -11.90 -30.71
C GLN A 11 -2.92 -11.28 -32.11
N GLU A 12 -3.87 -11.60 -32.99
CA GLU A 12 -3.94 -11.02 -34.33
C GLU A 12 -4.38 -9.55 -34.26
N ALA A 13 -5.39 -9.23 -33.43
CA ALA A 13 -5.80 -7.85 -33.19
C ALA A 13 -4.64 -6.97 -32.66
N LYS A 14 -3.80 -7.50 -31.75
CA LYS A 14 -2.58 -6.82 -31.27
C LYS A 14 -1.59 -6.56 -32.39
N LYS A 15 -1.32 -7.54 -33.26
CA LYS A 15 -0.42 -7.40 -34.42
C LYS A 15 -0.91 -6.34 -35.39
N VAL A 16 -2.21 -6.35 -35.71
CA VAL A 16 -2.84 -5.36 -36.60
C VAL A 16 -2.73 -3.95 -36.01
N LEU A 17 -3.05 -3.75 -34.73
CA LEU A 17 -2.91 -2.45 -34.08
C LEU A 17 -1.44 -1.97 -33.99
N ALA A 18 -0.50 -2.89 -33.79
CA ALA A 18 0.93 -2.56 -33.82
C ALA A 18 1.38 -2.14 -35.23
N ALA A 19 0.89 -2.81 -36.28
CA ALA A 19 1.13 -2.42 -37.66
C ALA A 19 0.57 -1.02 -37.97
N VAL A 20 -0.67 -0.73 -37.56
CA VAL A 20 -1.28 0.61 -37.72
C VAL A 20 -0.54 1.67 -36.91
N SER A 21 -0.05 1.34 -35.71
CA SER A 21 0.76 2.29 -34.93
C SER A 21 2.06 2.62 -35.65
N THR A 22 2.65 1.63 -36.31
CA THR A 22 3.90 1.80 -37.08
C THR A 22 3.68 2.69 -38.31
N THR A 23 2.52 2.63 -38.98
CA THR A 23 2.22 3.52 -40.13
C THR A 23 2.00 4.99 -39.74
N VAL A 24 1.55 5.26 -38.51
CA VAL A 24 1.23 6.62 -38.04
C VAL A 24 2.44 7.32 -37.41
N LEU A 25 3.39 6.55 -36.89
CA LEU A 25 4.60 7.09 -36.26
C LEU A 25 5.68 7.42 -37.31
N PRO A 26 6.56 8.42 -37.04
CA PRO A 26 7.71 8.68 -37.89
C PRO A 26 8.59 7.43 -37.97
N GLN A 27 8.81 6.92 -39.18
CA GLN A 27 9.69 5.78 -39.40
C GLN A 27 11.05 6.23 -39.93
N PRO A 28 12.14 6.01 -39.18
CA PRO A 28 13.49 6.29 -39.66
C PRO A 28 14.00 5.27 -40.68
N PHE A 29 13.27 4.16 -40.91
CA PHE A 29 13.67 3.08 -41.79
C PHE A 29 12.48 2.60 -42.63
N ASP A 30 12.76 2.15 -43.86
CA ASP A 30 11.77 1.46 -44.69
C ASP A 30 11.54 0.05 -44.13
N VAL A 31 10.50 -0.10 -43.32
CA VAL A 31 10.09 -1.40 -42.77
C VAL A 31 8.89 -1.90 -43.55
N ASP A 32 8.97 -3.10 -44.13
CA ASP A 32 7.79 -3.81 -44.62
C ASP A 32 6.93 -4.26 -43.43
N ILE A 33 5.93 -3.44 -43.12
CA ILE A 33 5.00 -3.63 -42.00
C ILE A 33 4.19 -4.91 -42.16
N THR A 34 3.84 -5.28 -43.41
CA THR A 34 2.99 -6.44 -43.68
C THR A 34 3.70 -7.74 -43.33
N SER A 35 4.95 -7.89 -43.78
CA SER A 35 5.82 -9.03 -43.47
C SER A 35 6.15 -9.09 -41.97
N ARG A 36 6.52 -7.96 -41.36
CA ARG A 36 6.93 -7.90 -39.94
C ARG A 36 5.84 -8.34 -38.97
N TYR A 37 4.60 -7.91 -39.21
CA TYR A 37 3.48 -8.17 -38.30
C TYR A 37 2.57 -9.32 -38.78
N GLY A 38 2.79 -9.86 -39.97
CA GLY A 38 1.96 -10.91 -40.57
C GLY A 38 0.53 -10.43 -40.80
N THR A 39 0.36 -9.24 -41.38
CA THR A 39 -0.93 -8.62 -41.67
C THR A 39 -0.97 -8.08 -43.10
N THR A 40 -2.17 -7.77 -43.63
CA THR A 40 -2.32 -7.20 -44.97
C THR A 40 -2.44 -5.69 -44.92
N GLU A 41 -1.96 -5.00 -45.97
CA GLU A 41 -2.09 -3.55 -46.11
C GLU A 41 -3.57 -3.12 -46.12
N GLU A 42 -4.45 -3.93 -46.74
CA GLU A 42 -5.91 -3.72 -46.72
C GLU A 42 -6.47 -3.71 -45.30
N THR A 43 -6.03 -4.65 -44.44
CA THR A 43 -6.48 -4.70 -43.04
C THR A 43 -6.01 -3.47 -42.27
N VAL A 44 -4.74 -3.08 -42.44
CA VAL A 44 -4.15 -1.90 -41.81
C VAL A 44 -4.90 -0.63 -42.22
N ASN A 45 -5.17 -0.45 -43.52
CA ASN A 45 -5.89 0.70 -44.06
C ASN A 45 -7.35 0.74 -43.59
N SER A 46 -8.03 -0.42 -43.54
CA SER A 46 -9.39 -0.53 -43.04
C SER A 46 -9.51 -0.13 -41.57
N VAL A 47 -8.57 -0.59 -40.74
CA VAL A 47 -8.51 -0.25 -39.30
C VAL A 47 -8.20 1.24 -39.11
N LEU A 48 -7.24 1.78 -39.86
CA LEU A 48 -6.92 3.22 -39.80
C LEU A 48 -8.10 4.10 -40.24
N ALA A 49 -8.80 3.70 -41.30
CA ALA A 49 -9.99 4.39 -41.78
C ALA A 49 -11.12 4.37 -40.74
N GLU A 50 -11.32 3.25 -40.04
CA GLU A 50 -12.26 3.15 -38.93
C GLU A 50 -11.87 4.08 -37.78
N ILE A 51 -10.59 4.12 -37.38
CA ILE A 51 -10.09 5.01 -36.33
C ILE A 51 -10.35 6.48 -36.68
N ARG A 52 -9.98 6.89 -37.90
CA ARG A 52 -10.24 8.26 -38.40
C ARG A 52 -11.72 8.61 -38.32
N ARG A 53 -12.60 7.71 -38.78
CA ARG A 53 -14.07 7.88 -38.71
C ARG A 53 -14.55 8.03 -37.26
N LYS A 54 -14.07 7.20 -36.33
CA LYS A 54 -14.44 7.30 -34.90
C LYS A 54 -13.97 8.60 -34.25
N LEU A 55 -12.81 9.10 -34.65
CA LEU A 55 -12.23 10.34 -34.12
C LEU A 55 -12.74 11.62 -34.83
N GLY A 56 -13.57 11.48 -35.88
CA GLY A 56 -14.03 12.61 -36.69
C GLY A 56 -12.91 13.29 -37.49
N ILE A 57 -11.88 12.55 -37.89
CA ILE A 57 -10.72 13.04 -38.64
C ILE A 57 -10.95 12.76 -40.13
N ALA A 58 -10.79 13.78 -40.98
CA ALA A 58 -10.90 13.63 -42.44
C ALA A 58 -9.82 12.68 -42.99
N GLN A 59 -10.08 11.93 -44.06
CA GLN A 59 -9.14 10.91 -44.56
C GLN A 59 -7.80 11.49 -45.02
N ASN A 60 -7.81 12.72 -45.54
CA ASN A 60 -6.64 13.46 -46.01
C ASN A 60 -6.03 14.40 -44.95
N ASP A 61 -6.53 14.39 -43.71
CA ASP A 61 -5.94 15.18 -42.62
C ASP A 61 -4.67 14.49 -42.10
N HIS A 62 -3.52 15.03 -42.48
CA HIS A 62 -2.19 14.59 -42.03
C HIS A 62 -1.56 15.57 -41.04
N SER A 63 -2.37 16.44 -40.41
CA SER A 63 -1.88 17.38 -39.40
C SER A 63 -1.30 16.65 -38.18
N ARG A 64 -0.33 17.29 -37.50
CA ARG A 64 0.22 16.78 -36.25
C ARG A 64 -0.84 16.53 -35.18
N GLN A 65 -1.90 17.35 -35.16
CA GLN A 65 -3.00 17.19 -34.22
C GLN A 65 -3.81 15.93 -34.49
N ALA A 66 -4.11 15.64 -35.77
CA ALA A 66 -4.77 14.40 -36.17
C ALA A 66 -3.92 13.17 -35.83
N GLN A 67 -2.62 13.21 -36.14
CA GLN A 67 -1.68 12.14 -35.80
C GLN A 67 -1.63 11.88 -34.29
N SER A 68 -1.53 12.93 -33.46
CA SER A 68 -1.52 12.80 -31.99
C SER A 68 -2.78 12.09 -31.50
N LYS A 69 -3.96 12.51 -31.96
CA LYS A 69 -5.24 11.87 -31.57
C LYS A 69 -5.31 10.40 -31.97
N ILE A 70 -4.81 10.05 -33.16
CA ILE A 70 -4.75 8.66 -33.62
C ILE A 70 -3.81 7.83 -32.75
N VAL A 71 -2.62 8.36 -32.43
CA VAL A 71 -1.64 7.69 -31.55
C VAL A 71 -2.21 7.48 -30.15
N ASP A 72 -2.87 8.48 -29.58
CA ASP A 72 -3.51 8.37 -28.26
C ASP A 72 -4.61 7.28 -28.27
N PHE A 73 -5.43 7.26 -29.32
CA PHE A 73 -6.47 6.23 -29.49
C PHE A 73 -5.88 4.83 -29.62
N LEU A 74 -4.84 4.67 -30.44
CA LEU A 74 -4.14 3.40 -30.65
C LEU A 74 -3.48 2.91 -29.35
N SER A 75 -2.82 3.80 -28.61
CA SER A 75 -2.19 3.50 -27.31
C SER A 75 -3.22 2.98 -26.29
N ASN A 76 -4.37 3.66 -26.20
CA ASN A 76 -5.48 3.23 -25.33
C ASN A 76 -6.05 1.88 -25.78
N THR A 77 -6.31 1.69 -27.08
CA THR A 77 -6.88 0.44 -27.61
C THR A 77 -5.90 -0.74 -27.45
N LEU A 78 -4.62 -0.52 -27.73
CA LEU A 78 -3.57 -1.52 -27.51
C LEU A 78 -3.48 -1.89 -26.04
N SER A 79 -3.55 -0.91 -25.13
CA SER A 79 -3.57 -1.18 -23.69
C SER A 79 -4.80 -2.00 -23.29
N GLU A 80 -6.00 -1.63 -23.76
CA GLU A 80 -7.24 -2.38 -23.50
C GLU A 80 -7.13 -3.84 -23.94
N ILE A 81 -6.71 -4.10 -25.18
CA ILE A 81 -6.59 -5.47 -25.71
C ILE A 81 -5.40 -6.22 -25.08
N THR A 82 -4.31 -5.54 -24.75
CA THR A 82 -3.14 -6.15 -24.10
C THR A 82 -3.48 -6.65 -22.70
N PHE A 83 -4.32 -5.90 -21.98
CA PHE A 83 -4.71 -6.22 -20.61
C PHE A 83 -6.14 -6.78 -20.50
N ALA A 84 -6.78 -7.16 -21.61
CA ALA A 84 -8.15 -7.70 -21.60
C ALA A 84 -8.26 -8.99 -20.78
N ASP A 85 -7.27 -9.88 -20.92
CA ASP A 85 -7.21 -11.16 -20.20
C ASP A 85 -6.49 -11.04 -18.83
N VAL A 86 -5.94 -9.86 -18.53
CA VAL A 86 -5.27 -9.63 -17.26
C VAL A 86 -6.30 -9.18 -16.24
N ASP A 87 -6.54 -10.02 -15.24
CA ASP A 87 -7.30 -9.60 -14.07
C ASP A 87 -6.56 -8.47 -13.34
N LYS A 88 -6.95 -7.24 -13.66
CA LYS A 88 -6.38 -6.02 -13.07
C LYS A 88 -6.52 -6.03 -11.55
N MET A 89 -7.58 -6.63 -11.01
CA MET A 89 -7.77 -6.73 -9.56
C MET A 89 -6.78 -7.71 -8.95
N ALA A 90 -6.56 -8.88 -9.57
CA ALA A 90 -5.53 -9.81 -9.14
C ALA A 90 -4.12 -9.21 -9.22
N VAL A 91 -3.82 -8.42 -10.27
CA VAL A 91 -2.53 -7.72 -10.38
C VAL A 91 -2.38 -6.67 -9.28
N ARG A 92 -3.42 -5.86 -9.03
CA ARG A 92 -3.41 -4.86 -7.94
C ARG A 92 -3.27 -5.52 -6.58
N ALA A 93 -4.00 -6.60 -6.32
CA ALA A 93 -3.90 -7.38 -5.09
C ALA A 93 -2.47 -7.90 -4.88
N ARG A 94 -1.87 -8.51 -5.91
CA ARG A 94 -0.50 -9.02 -5.84
C ARG A 94 0.54 -7.91 -5.62
N LEU A 95 0.43 -6.80 -6.34
CA LEU A 95 1.33 -5.65 -6.18
C LEU A 95 1.16 -5.02 -4.79
N GLY A 96 -0.09 -4.88 -4.35
CA GLY A 96 -0.44 -4.33 -3.04
C GLY A 96 0.14 -5.22 -1.93
N GLN A 97 -0.08 -6.52 -1.99
CA GLN A 97 0.46 -7.46 -1.00
C GLN A 97 1.98 -7.37 -0.88
N ARG A 98 2.68 -7.21 -1.99
CA ARG A 98 4.14 -7.04 -2.05
C ARG A 98 4.63 -5.67 -1.56
N GLY A 99 3.74 -4.69 -1.40
CA GLY A 99 4.11 -3.30 -1.11
C GLY A 99 4.64 -2.54 -2.33
N ASP A 100 4.43 -3.05 -3.54
CA ASP A 100 4.92 -2.44 -4.78
C ASP A 100 3.83 -1.61 -5.49
N LEU A 101 2.60 -1.62 -4.98
CA LEU A 101 1.50 -0.80 -5.49
C LEU A 101 1.71 0.67 -5.11
N ARG A 102 1.42 1.60 -6.03
CA ARG A 102 1.44 3.03 -5.71
C ARG A 102 0.38 3.38 -4.66
N LEU A 103 0.69 4.35 -3.79
CA LEU A 103 -0.15 4.71 -2.65
C LEU A 103 -1.56 5.23 -3.03
N ASP A 104 -1.68 5.92 -4.16
CA ASP A 104 -2.95 6.39 -4.70
C ASP A 104 -3.87 5.25 -5.16
N LEU A 105 -3.31 4.08 -5.44
CA LEU A 105 -4.05 2.91 -5.92
C LEU A 105 -4.56 2.00 -4.80
N TYR A 106 -4.15 2.21 -3.54
CA TYR A 106 -4.73 1.49 -2.40
C TYR A 106 -6.11 2.05 -2.02
N GLU A 107 -6.96 1.17 -1.54
CA GLU A 107 -8.21 1.53 -0.87
C GLU A 107 -7.98 1.59 0.65
N ILE A 108 -8.28 2.75 1.24
CA ILE A 108 -8.09 2.97 2.68
C ILE A 108 -9.35 2.52 3.41
N ARG A 109 -9.19 1.60 4.36
CA ARG A 109 -10.26 1.13 5.25
C ARG A 109 -9.92 1.46 6.69
N PHE A 110 -10.93 1.60 7.52
CA PHE A 110 -10.78 1.85 8.95
C PHE A 110 -11.41 0.70 9.72
N TYR A 111 -10.72 0.19 10.75
CA TYR A 111 -11.31 -0.79 11.65
C TYR A 111 -12.56 -0.21 12.32
N GLN A 112 -13.54 -1.06 12.66
CA GLN A 112 -14.83 -0.61 13.22
C GLN A 112 -14.68 0.32 14.44
N ASN A 113 -13.71 0.04 15.31
CA ASN A 113 -13.45 0.83 16.52
C ASN A 113 -12.44 1.97 16.32
N PHE A 114 -11.90 2.14 15.12
CA PHE A 114 -10.87 3.14 14.84
C PHE A 114 -11.37 4.56 15.09
N ASN A 115 -12.60 4.89 14.68
CA ASN A 115 -13.15 6.23 14.86
C ASN A 115 -13.26 6.65 16.34
N LYS A 116 -13.55 5.71 17.25
CA LYS A 116 -13.56 5.99 18.69
C LYS A 116 -12.16 6.33 19.18
N ARG A 117 -11.18 5.48 18.88
CA ARG A 117 -9.77 5.66 19.26
C ARG A 117 -9.13 6.90 18.62
N LEU A 118 -9.58 7.29 17.45
CA LEU A 118 -9.08 8.46 16.74
C LEU A 118 -9.38 9.75 17.52
N ALA A 119 -10.52 9.82 18.21
CA ALA A 119 -10.83 10.93 19.10
C ALA A 119 -9.89 10.95 20.32
N ASP A 120 -9.56 9.77 20.87
CA ASP A 120 -8.68 9.62 22.02
C ASP A 120 -7.22 9.97 21.68
N SER A 121 -6.82 9.86 20.40
CA SER A 121 -5.50 10.29 19.92
C SER A 121 -5.46 11.74 19.42
N GLY A 122 -6.58 12.46 19.48
CA GLY A 122 -6.66 13.88 19.10
C GLY A 122 -6.38 14.14 17.62
N LEU A 123 -6.64 13.14 16.77
CA LEU A 123 -6.46 13.20 15.32
C LEU A 123 -7.79 13.35 14.60
N ARG A 124 -7.76 13.99 13.42
CA ARG A 124 -8.91 14.04 12.51
C ARG A 124 -8.80 12.96 11.45
N LYS A 125 -9.93 12.45 10.97
CA LYS A 125 -9.98 11.49 9.86
C LYS A 125 -9.25 12.00 8.62
N SER A 126 -9.36 13.30 8.34
CA SER A 126 -8.67 13.96 7.23
C SER A 126 -7.14 13.95 7.39
N GLU A 127 -6.61 14.06 8.61
CA GLU A 127 -5.16 13.97 8.85
C GLU A 127 -4.65 12.55 8.61
N VAL A 128 -5.41 11.55 9.04
CA VAL A 128 -5.09 10.13 8.78
C VAL A 128 -5.09 9.86 7.27
N GLN A 129 -6.14 10.28 6.56
CA GLN A 129 -6.22 10.10 5.10
C GLN A 129 -5.07 10.81 4.39
N LYS A 130 -4.77 12.06 4.77
CA LYS A 130 -3.65 12.82 4.22
C LYS A 130 -2.31 12.12 4.47
N THR A 131 -2.12 11.54 5.66
CA THR A 131 -0.90 10.82 6.02
C THR A 131 -0.69 9.57 5.16
N VAL A 132 -1.76 8.86 4.78
CA VAL A 132 -1.65 7.71 3.87
C VAL A 132 -1.45 8.12 2.41
N ARG A 133 -2.14 9.16 1.95
CA ARG A 133 -2.13 9.58 0.54
C ARG A 133 -0.88 10.39 0.17
N GLU A 134 -0.39 11.18 1.11
CA GLU A 134 0.74 12.09 0.94
C GLU A 134 1.71 11.94 2.13
N PRO A 135 2.25 10.72 2.41
CA PRO A 135 3.21 10.55 3.49
C PRO A 135 4.50 11.31 3.17
N ASP A 136 5.15 11.81 4.21
CA ASP A 136 6.52 12.32 4.07
C ASP A 136 7.50 11.14 4.02
N ALA A 137 7.18 10.03 4.69
CA ALA A 137 7.83 8.74 4.53
C ALA A 137 6.86 7.58 4.83
N PHE A 138 7.13 6.42 4.25
CA PHE A 138 6.40 5.18 4.55
C PHE A 138 7.33 3.99 4.48
N GLU A 139 6.99 2.93 5.20
CA GLU A 139 7.78 1.71 5.28
C GLU A 139 6.86 0.50 5.26
N HIS A 140 7.08 -0.39 4.30
CA HIS A 140 6.36 -1.64 4.19
C HIS A 140 7.20 -2.75 4.82
N LEU A 141 6.80 -3.20 6.01
CA LEU A 141 7.44 -4.36 6.60
C LEU A 141 7.01 -5.61 5.82
N LYS A 142 8.00 -6.39 5.39
CA LYS A 142 7.81 -7.70 4.79
C LYS A 142 8.15 -8.71 5.86
N PRO A 143 7.17 -9.39 6.47
CA PRO A 143 7.49 -10.48 7.35
C PRO A 143 8.36 -11.50 6.64
N ILE A 144 9.40 -11.95 7.32
CA ILE A 144 10.10 -13.18 6.92
C ILE A 144 9.27 -14.35 7.47
N THR A 145 8.00 -14.45 7.08
CA THR A 145 7.13 -15.52 7.57
C THR A 145 7.56 -16.84 6.97
N TYR A 146 7.96 -17.78 7.82
CA TYR A 146 8.24 -19.17 7.41
C TYR A 146 6.94 -19.96 7.17
N VAL A 147 5.82 -19.47 7.70
CA VAL A 147 4.49 -20.09 7.56
C VAL A 147 3.78 -19.42 6.38
N ARG A 148 3.65 -20.17 5.28
CA ARG A 148 3.18 -19.71 3.95
C ARG A 148 1.77 -19.12 3.90
N GLU A 149 0.97 -19.24 4.96
CA GLU A 149 -0.48 -19.08 4.87
C GLU A 149 -1.01 -17.72 5.32
N ARG A 150 -0.22 -16.89 6.00
CA ARG A 150 -0.66 -15.54 6.40
C ARG A 150 0.10 -14.46 5.66
N ASN A 151 -0.57 -13.93 4.64
CA ASN A 151 -0.21 -12.69 3.93
C ASN A 151 -0.49 -11.45 4.79
N MET A 152 -0.21 -11.48 6.09
CA MET A 152 -0.26 -10.26 6.89
C MET A 152 0.96 -9.41 6.54
N SER A 153 0.79 -8.13 6.27
CA SER A 153 1.91 -7.23 6.03
C SER A 153 1.62 -5.90 6.69
N ILE A 154 2.54 -5.42 7.50
CA ILE A 154 2.36 -4.18 8.24
C ILE A 154 2.98 -3.05 7.43
N SER A 155 2.30 -1.91 7.39
CA SER A 155 2.78 -0.69 6.75
C SER A 155 2.76 0.46 7.74
N PHE A 156 3.88 1.18 7.82
CA PHE A 156 4.01 2.41 8.58
C PHE A 156 3.94 3.60 7.64
N PHE A 157 3.17 4.62 8.02
CA PHE A 157 3.11 5.89 7.30
C PHE A 157 3.38 7.02 8.28
N VAL A 158 4.20 7.98 7.87
CA VAL A 158 4.45 9.19 8.67
C VAL A 158 4.20 10.45 7.86
N LYS A 159 3.64 11.44 8.54
CA LYS A 159 3.51 12.79 8.02
C LYS A 159 3.78 13.82 9.11
N ASN A 160 4.62 14.78 8.81
CA ASN A 160 4.99 15.86 9.72
C ASN A 160 4.05 17.06 9.51
N PHE A 161 3.65 17.65 10.63
CA PHE A 161 2.81 18.82 10.70
C PHE A 161 3.56 19.91 11.47
N LEU A 162 4.11 20.87 10.73
CA LEU A 162 4.90 21.97 11.26
C LEU A 162 3.97 23.15 11.56
N THR A 163 3.47 23.22 12.79
CA THR A 163 2.52 24.27 13.22
C THR A 163 3.18 25.44 13.94
N GLY A 164 4.51 25.41 14.10
CA GLY A 164 5.31 26.46 14.72
C GLY A 164 5.49 26.26 16.23
N ARG A 165 4.40 26.22 17.00
CA ARG A 165 4.50 26.02 18.47
C ARG A 165 4.68 24.55 18.85
N ASN A 166 3.86 23.66 18.27
CA ASN A 166 3.86 22.24 18.62
C ASN A 166 3.98 21.43 17.33
N ASN A 167 5.21 21.25 16.84
CA ASN A 167 5.45 20.38 15.70
C ASN A 167 5.16 18.93 16.10
N TYR A 168 4.45 18.20 15.24
CA TYR A 168 4.12 16.81 15.49
C TYR A 168 4.21 15.96 14.23
N THR A 169 4.38 14.66 14.43
CA THR A 169 4.28 13.63 13.40
C THR A 169 3.01 12.83 13.64
N VAL A 170 2.24 12.59 12.58
CA VAL A 170 1.21 11.54 12.59
C VAL A 170 1.88 10.26 12.11
N LEU A 171 1.89 9.25 12.96
CA LEU A 171 2.36 7.91 12.67
C LEU A 171 1.15 6.98 12.56
N LEU A 172 1.00 6.31 11.42
CA LEU A 172 -0.05 5.31 11.20
C LEU A 172 0.55 3.92 11.09
N VAL A 173 -0.15 2.95 11.65
CA VAL A 173 0.10 1.52 11.44
C VAL A 173 -1.11 0.94 10.74
N ALA A 174 -0.87 0.35 9.57
CA ALA A 174 -1.88 -0.22 8.72
C ALA A 174 -1.57 -1.68 8.41
N ASP A 175 -2.61 -2.51 8.49
CA ASP A 175 -2.57 -3.86 7.97
C ASP A 175 -2.82 -3.81 6.47
N ARG A 176 -1.94 -4.45 5.72
CA ARG A 176 -2.01 -4.55 4.28
C ARG A 176 -2.50 -5.94 3.90
N SER A 177 -3.63 -5.96 3.21
CA SER A 177 -4.23 -7.16 2.65
C SER A 177 -4.64 -6.83 1.21
N ASP A 178 -4.03 -7.51 0.24
CA ASP A 178 -4.20 -7.22 -1.17
C ASP A 178 -3.91 -5.74 -1.50
N PHE A 179 -4.90 -5.00 -2.02
CA PHE A 179 -4.80 -3.56 -2.32
C PHE A 179 -5.53 -2.70 -1.27
N PHE A 180 -5.84 -3.26 -0.09
CA PHE A 180 -6.42 -2.54 1.03
C PHE A 180 -5.34 -2.15 2.04
N LEU A 181 -5.47 -0.94 2.58
CA LEU A 181 -4.75 -0.48 3.76
C LEU A 181 -5.76 -0.29 4.88
N GLU A 182 -5.82 -1.25 5.80
CA GLU A 182 -6.70 -1.23 6.95
C GLU A 182 -6.00 -0.49 8.11
N ILE A 183 -6.43 0.74 8.36
CA ILE A 183 -5.82 1.58 9.39
C ILE A 183 -6.36 1.15 10.75
N GLY A 184 -5.52 0.43 11.50
CA GLY A 184 -5.81 0.00 12.87
C GLY A 184 -5.41 1.01 13.92
N GLN A 185 -4.37 1.82 13.63
CA GLN A 185 -3.73 2.65 14.64
C GLN A 185 -3.22 3.97 14.05
N ALA A 186 -3.32 5.02 14.85
CA ALA A 186 -2.89 6.35 14.50
C ALA A 186 -2.45 7.11 15.75
N TRP A 187 -1.22 7.60 15.73
CA TRP A 187 -0.57 8.25 16.86
C TRP A 187 -0.10 9.63 16.45
N LYS A 188 -0.35 10.61 17.31
CA LYS A 188 0.12 11.99 17.20
C LYS A 188 1.32 12.16 18.12
N ILE A 189 2.49 12.37 17.54
CA ILE A 189 3.77 12.32 18.24
C ILE A 189 4.39 13.72 18.23
N TYR A 190 4.51 14.35 19.39
CA TYR A 190 5.15 15.65 19.51
C TYR A 190 6.68 15.53 19.51
N HIS A 191 7.34 16.43 18.77
CA HIS A 191 8.78 16.33 18.49
C HIS A 191 9.68 16.69 19.67
N ASP A 192 9.14 17.37 20.69
CA ASP A 192 9.82 17.71 21.93
C ASP A 192 9.79 16.56 22.95
N GLU A 193 8.81 15.65 22.87
CA GLU A 193 8.74 14.46 23.70
C GLU A 193 9.40 13.24 23.07
N VAL A 194 9.34 13.11 21.75
CA VAL A 194 9.91 11.98 21.01
C VAL A 194 10.81 12.52 19.90
N ASP A 195 12.09 12.15 19.95
CA ASP A 195 13.00 12.43 18.85
C ASP A 195 12.62 11.63 17.61
N VAL A 196 12.16 12.33 16.58
CA VAL A 196 11.79 11.78 15.26
C VAL A 196 12.80 12.14 14.16
N THR A 197 13.87 12.84 14.52
CA THR A 197 14.80 13.45 13.56
C THR A 197 15.59 12.38 12.81
N GLN A 198 15.56 12.41 11.48
CA GLN A 198 16.30 11.47 10.61
C GLN A 198 15.98 9.98 10.89
N LYS A 199 14.76 9.66 11.32
CA LYS A 199 14.31 8.29 11.58
C LYS A 199 13.40 7.76 10.48
N THR A 200 13.53 6.47 10.17
CA THR A 200 12.54 5.77 9.34
C THR A 200 11.20 5.66 10.09
N PRO A 201 10.06 5.44 9.40
CA PRO A 201 8.76 5.27 10.04
C PRO A 201 8.77 4.23 11.17
N HIS A 202 9.42 3.09 10.98
CA HIS A 202 9.55 2.06 12.00
C HIS A 202 10.47 2.48 13.16
N GLN A 203 11.53 3.25 12.91
CA GLN A 203 12.37 3.81 13.97
C GLN A 203 11.63 4.88 14.79
N ILE A 204 10.76 5.68 14.15
CA ILE A 204 9.85 6.61 14.85
C ILE A 204 8.91 5.83 15.75
N PHE A 205 8.35 4.71 15.27
CA PHE A 205 7.51 3.85 16.10
C PHE A 205 8.25 3.28 17.31
N LYS A 206 9.51 2.86 17.15
CA LYS A 206 10.34 2.42 18.28
C LYS A 206 10.58 3.53 19.29
N ALA A 207 10.96 4.72 18.84
CA ALA A 207 11.17 5.88 19.72
C ALA A 207 9.88 6.27 20.47
N PHE A 208 8.73 6.17 19.80
CA PHE A 208 7.43 6.35 20.43
C PHE A 208 7.18 5.31 21.54
N LEU A 209 7.45 4.02 21.28
CA LEU A 209 7.34 2.97 22.30
C LEU A 209 8.38 3.12 23.41
N ASP A 210 9.55 3.69 23.17
CA ASP A 210 10.53 3.95 24.23
C ASP A 210 9.94 4.93 25.27
N VAL A 211 9.17 5.92 24.82
CA VAL A 211 8.51 6.90 25.69
C VAL A 211 7.21 6.37 26.30
N TYR A 212 6.27 5.88 25.50
CA TYR A 212 4.92 5.52 25.97
C TYR A 212 4.67 4.01 26.08
N GLY A 213 5.62 3.18 25.68
CA GLY A 213 5.48 1.73 25.74
C GLY A 213 5.70 1.17 27.14
N ILE A 214 4.99 0.09 27.44
CA ILE A 214 5.15 -0.72 28.66
C ILE A 214 6.02 -1.94 28.34
N ASP A 215 6.95 -2.27 29.24
CA ASP A 215 7.74 -3.49 29.11
C ASP A 215 6.84 -4.73 29.18
N ILE A 216 6.98 -5.60 28.18
CA ILE A 216 6.29 -6.89 28.13
C ILE A 216 7.30 -8.02 28.16
N THR A 217 6.91 -9.11 28.84
CA THR A 217 7.73 -10.33 28.91
C THR A 217 7.13 -11.40 28.00
N MET A 218 7.94 -11.92 27.09
CA MET A 218 7.59 -13.07 26.23
C MET A 218 8.73 -14.10 26.28
N GLY A 219 8.44 -15.27 26.83
CA GLY A 219 9.47 -16.27 27.13
C GLY A 219 10.46 -15.73 28.17
N LYS A 220 11.75 -15.62 27.80
CA LYS A 220 12.83 -15.12 28.68
C LYS A 220 13.26 -13.67 28.39
N LYS A 221 12.54 -12.97 27.51
CA LYS A 221 12.89 -11.62 27.09
C LYS A 221 11.86 -10.64 27.62
N THR A 222 12.34 -9.50 28.11
CA THR A 222 11.52 -8.37 28.54
C THR A 222 11.95 -7.14 27.76
N LYS A 223 11.00 -6.50 27.07
CA LYS A 223 11.22 -5.27 26.30
C LYS A 223 9.88 -4.64 25.91
N LYS A 224 9.91 -3.38 25.47
CA LYS A 224 8.72 -2.65 25.02
C LYS A 224 8.19 -3.04 23.65
N TYR A 225 9.07 -3.57 22.78
CA TYR A 225 8.70 -3.92 21.41
C TYR A 225 9.35 -5.21 20.91
N PHE A 226 8.51 -6.17 20.57
CA PHE A 226 8.87 -7.37 19.81
C PHE A 226 8.59 -7.14 18.35
N ASN A 227 9.58 -7.39 17.49
CA ASN A 227 9.45 -7.28 16.04
C ASN A 227 10.22 -8.43 15.39
N HIS A 228 9.51 -9.30 14.66
CA HIS A 228 10.03 -10.50 14.00
C HIS A 228 10.97 -11.33 14.89
N GLU A 229 10.49 -11.73 16.07
CA GLU A 229 11.29 -12.56 16.98
C GLU A 229 10.75 -13.98 17.11
N MET A 230 11.67 -14.94 17.16
CA MET A 230 11.36 -16.33 17.49
C MET A 230 11.45 -16.52 18.99
N ILE A 231 10.31 -16.80 19.63
CA ILE A 231 10.20 -16.99 21.07
C ILE A 231 9.97 -18.47 21.36
N LYS A 232 10.87 -19.07 22.15
CA LYS A 232 10.68 -20.43 22.67
C LYS A 232 9.58 -20.42 23.73
N GLN A 233 8.58 -21.30 23.61
CA GLN A 233 7.60 -21.54 24.66
C GLN A 233 8.29 -22.09 25.92
N ILE A 234 7.77 -21.70 27.08
CA ILE A 234 8.23 -22.23 28.36
C ILE A 234 7.57 -23.60 28.56
N PRO A 235 8.32 -24.69 28.80
CA PRO A 235 7.76 -26.01 29.05
C PRO A 235 6.73 -25.95 30.20
N ASN A 236 5.55 -26.54 29.99
CA ASN A 236 4.38 -26.57 30.89
C ASN A 236 3.44 -25.35 30.86
N GLU A 237 3.71 -24.31 30.07
CA GLU A 237 2.64 -23.37 29.69
C GLU A 237 1.78 -24.03 28.60
N THR A 238 0.46 -24.11 28.79
CA THR A 238 -0.44 -24.69 27.79
C THR A 238 -0.19 -24.05 26.43
N LYS A 239 -0.19 -24.82 25.32
CA LYS A 239 0.09 -24.35 23.94
C LYS A 239 -0.65 -23.08 23.49
N LYS A 240 -1.71 -22.67 24.20
CA LYS A 240 -2.51 -21.45 23.96
C LYS A 240 -2.07 -20.22 24.76
N SER A 241 -1.11 -20.35 25.67
CA SER A 241 -0.58 -19.27 26.49
C SER A 241 0.92 -19.14 26.25
N ILE A 242 1.33 -18.50 25.16
CA ILE A 242 2.48 -17.61 25.34
C ILE A 242 1.93 -16.56 26.29
N THR A 243 2.25 -16.70 27.57
CA THR A 243 1.66 -15.85 28.59
C THR A 243 2.15 -14.44 28.29
N PHE A 244 1.29 -13.63 27.69
CA PHE A 244 1.49 -12.21 27.51
C PHE A 244 1.41 -11.60 28.92
N GLN A 245 2.52 -11.66 29.64
CA GLN A 245 2.65 -11.06 30.95
C GLN A 245 3.03 -9.60 30.71
N ALA A 246 2.01 -8.82 30.39
CA ALA A 246 2.04 -7.44 30.83
C ALA A 246 2.01 -7.51 32.37
N PRO A 247 2.82 -6.73 33.12
CA PRO A 247 2.37 -6.37 34.44
C PRO A 247 0.96 -5.85 34.25
N LEU A 248 -0.06 -6.51 34.80
CA LEU A 248 -1.40 -5.96 34.84
C LEU A 248 -1.25 -4.70 35.68
N VAL A 249 -0.94 -3.59 35.02
CA VAL A 249 -0.87 -2.29 35.67
C VAL A 249 -2.32 -2.00 35.98
N LYS A 250 -2.74 -2.38 37.19
CA LYS A 250 -4.08 -2.11 37.67
C LYS A 250 -4.31 -0.61 37.51
N ASP A 251 -5.47 -0.26 36.98
CA ASP A 251 -5.93 1.11 36.86
C ASP A 251 -5.22 1.98 35.81
N VAL A 252 -4.51 1.37 34.84
CA VAL A 252 -3.98 2.10 33.67
C VAL A 252 -4.70 1.68 32.40
N GLU A 253 -5.19 2.65 31.63
CA GLU A 253 -5.70 2.42 30.28
C GLU A 253 -4.53 2.07 29.36
N TYR A 254 -4.62 0.94 28.65
CA TYR A 254 -3.57 0.53 27.72
C TYR A 254 -4.12 0.05 26.39
N PHE A 255 -3.31 0.23 25.35
CA PHE A 255 -3.50 -0.37 24.04
C PHE A 255 -2.46 -1.46 23.85
N HIS A 256 -2.86 -2.63 23.37
CA HIS A 256 -1.93 -3.69 23.01
C HIS A 256 -2.18 -4.15 21.58
N SER A 257 -1.09 -4.51 20.90
CA SER A 257 -1.14 -5.25 19.63
C SER A 257 -0.20 -6.43 19.74
N VAL A 258 -0.68 -7.60 19.34
CA VAL A 258 0.12 -8.82 19.29
C VAL A 258 -0.25 -9.59 18.05
N GLU A 259 0.73 -9.83 17.19
CA GLU A 259 0.59 -10.60 15.97
C GLU A 259 1.59 -11.74 15.95
N TYR A 260 1.07 -12.93 15.65
CA TYR A 260 1.84 -14.16 15.58
C TYR A 260 1.91 -14.66 14.14
N GLY A 261 3.11 -15.02 13.69
CA GLY A 261 3.35 -15.60 12.35
C GLY A 261 3.01 -17.09 12.26
N GLY A 262 2.77 -17.74 13.39
CA GLY A 262 2.47 -19.17 13.50
C GLY A 262 3.51 -19.91 14.33
N MET A 263 3.27 -21.21 14.52
CA MET A 263 4.22 -22.12 15.18
C MET A 263 5.15 -22.71 14.13
N LYS A 264 6.46 -22.53 14.29
CA LYS A 264 7.44 -23.19 13.42
C LYS A 264 7.49 -24.69 13.74
N ASN A 265 7.59 -24.99 15.05
CA ASN A 265 7.51 -26.33 15.66
C ASN A 265 6.66 -26.22 16.94
N SER A 266 6.45 -27.32 17.68
CA SER A 266 5.63 -27.33 18.91
C SER A 266 6.03 -26.31 19.98
N ASP A 267 7.30 -25.88 20.00
CA ASP A 267 7.89 -25.12 21.11
C ASP A 267 8.41 -23.74 20.70
N VAL A 268 8.20 -23.30 19.45
CA VAL A 268 8.68 -22.00 18.95
C VAL A 268 7.58 -21.26 18.23
N VAL A 269 7.32 -20.03 18.69
CA VAL A 269 6.35 -19.13 18.07
C VAL A 269 7.08 -17.94 17.46
N GLU A 270 6.70 -17.61 16.23
CA GLU A 270 7.10 -16.38 15.58
C GLU A 270 6.20 -15.23 16.04
N VAL A 271 6.79 -14.21 16.67
CA VAL A 271 6.12 -12.95 17.00
C VAL A 271 6.45 -11.97 15.88
N ILE A 272 5.45 -11.63 15.07
CA ILE A 272 5.58 -10.64 13.99
C ILE A 272 5.75 -9.27 14.63
N GLN A 273 4.80 -8.88 15.49
CA GLN A 273 4.91 -7.69 16.32
C GLN A 273 4.22 -7.89 17.66
N ALA A 274 4.78 -7.34 18.73
CA ALA A 274 4.07 -7.24 20.00
C ALA A 274 4.52 -6.00 20.79
N TYR A 275 3.57 -5.24 21.33
CA TYR A 275 3.81 -4.09 22.20
C TYR A 275 2.56 -3.74 23.00
N ILE A 276 2.78 -2.95 24.05
CA ILE A 276 1.74 -2.26 24.81
C ILE A 276 2.10 -0.79 24.89
N ILE A 277 1.09 0.07 24.77
CA ILE A 277 1.18 1.51 24.96
C ILE A 277 0.37 1.88 26.19
N ASP A 278 0.98 2.65 27.08
CA ASP A 278 0.35 3.34 28.21
C ASP A 278 -0.46 4.52 27.65
N ILE A 279 -1.79 4.35 27.60
CA ILE A 279 -2.70 5.33 27.00
C ILE A 279 -2.89 6.53 27.91
N ASP A 280 -2.85 6.35 29.23
CA ASP A 280 -2.95 7.47 30.16
C ASP A 280 -1.75 8.41 30.03
N LYS A 281 -0.53 7.86 30.03
CA LYS A 281 0.70 8.63 29.81
C LYS A 281 0.68 9.36 28.46
N TYR A 282 0.18 8.70 27.42
CA TYR A 282 0.05 9.29 26.10
C TYR A 282 -1.02 10.39 26.05
N LYS A 283 -2.20 10.20 26.65
CA LYS A 283 -3.25 11.22 26.74
C LYS A 283 -2.77 12.46 27.51
N ASP A 284 -1.99 12.27 28.58
CA ASP A 284 -1.40 13.39 29.33
C ASP A 284 -0.42 14.20 28.49
N SER A 285 0.38 13.54 27.65
CA SER A 285 1.20 14.22 26.64
C SER A 285 0.35 15.07 25.69
N LEU A 286 -0.71 14.49 25.13
CA LEU A 286 -1.59 15.22 24.22
C LEU A 286 -2.20 16.47 24.89
N ARG A 287 -2.64 16.34 26.15
CA ARG A 287 -3.18 17.45 26.95
C ARG A 287 -2.14 18.55 27.21
N ARG A 288 -0.89 18.20 27.56
CA ARG A 288 0.20 19.18 27.73
C ARG A 288 0.44 20.03 26.47
N HIS A 289 0.19 19.46 25.30
CA HIS A 289 0.31 20.14 24.02
C HIS A 289 -0.97 20.81 23.51
N GLY A 290 -1.99 20.92 24.37
CA GLY A 290 -3.26 21.57 24.05
C GLY A 290 -4.17 20.77 23.11
N THR A 291 -3.90 19.47 22.91
CA THR A 291 -4.80 18.59 22.17
C THR A 291 -5.91 18.10 23.10
N LEU A 292 -7.15 18.34 22.69
CA LEU A 292 -8.33 17.83 23.39
C LEU A 292 -8.48 16.34 23.10
N VAL A 293 -8.51 15.54 24.16
CA VAL A 293 -8.74 14.09 24.12
C VAL A 293 -9.94 13.77 25.01
N LYS A 294 -10.70 12.74 24.63
CA LYS A 294 -11.87 12.28 25.41
C LYS A 294 -11.46 11.33 26.53
#